data_AF-A0AAV4WC34-F1
#
_entry.id   AF-A0AAV4WC34-F1
#
_cell.length_a   1.000
_cell.length_b   1.000
_cell.length_c   1.000
_cell.angle_alpha   90.00
_cell.angle_beta   90.00
_cell.angle_gamma   90.00
#
_symmetry.space_group_name_H-M   'P 1'
#
loop_
_entity.id
_entity.type
_entity.pdbx_description
1 polymer ?
#
loop_
_entity_poly.entity_id
_entity_poly.type
_entity_poly.pdbx_seq_one_letter_code
_entity_poly.pdbx_strand_id
1 'polypeptide(L)'
;MVYINSKYFCLLIICTHLPSILSFYLPGLAPVNYCEEAKKTASCQSRVRLYVNRLNSEESVIPYEYNHFDFCTADDSDSPVENLGQVVFGERIRPSPYNISFLRDVACATVCEKTYHMDRKEDVEKLNNLKKGMLKNYQHHWIVDNMPVTWCYLVEVNQQFCSTGFPMGCYVNSARQPKDACVMNVIII
;
A
#
# COMPACT_ATOMS: atom_id res chain seq x y z
N MET A 1 48.82 9.61 -51.61
CA MET A 1 48.68 10.61 -50.52
C MET A 1 47.22 10.99 -50.42
N VAL A 2 46.47 10.39 -49.50
CA VAL A 2 45.07 10.73 -49.25
C VAL A 2 45.07 11.88 -48.24
N TYR A 3 44.81 13.11 -48.69
CA TYR A 3 44.62 14.27 -47.83
C TYR A 3 43.26 14.14 -47.13
N ILE A 4 43.24 13.47 -45.98
CA ILE A 4 42.08 13.53 -45.07
C ILE A 4 42.11 14.93 -44.45
N ASN A 5 41.20 15.78 -44.94
CA ASN A 5 41.01 17.15 -44.46
C ASN A 5 40.88 17.17 -42.93
N SER A 6 41.75 17.94 -42.25
CA SER A 6 41.85 18.07 -40.78
C SER A 6 40.50 18.29 -40.08
N LYS A 7 39.55 18.96 -40.76
CA LYS A 7 38.17 19.16 -40.27
C LYS A 7 37.38 17.87 -40.07
N TYR A 8 37.56 16.86 -40.92
CA TYR A 8 36.84 15.58 -40.82
C TYR A 8 37.46 14.64 -39.78
N PHE A 9 38.76 14.79 -39.51
CA PHE A 9 39.45 14.02 -38.47
C PHE A 9 38.98 14.44 -37.06
N CYS A 10 38.81 15.74 -36.81
CA CYS A 10 38.21 16.22 -35.57
C CYS A 10 36.75 15.75 -35.39
N LEU A 11 35.97 15.69 -36.47
CA LEU A 11 34.56 15.25 -36.42
C LEU A 11 34.42 13.76 -36.05
N LEU A 12 35.34 12.93 -36.56
CA LEU A 12 35.40 11.50 -36.22
C LEU A 12 35.77 11.28 -34.74
N ILE A 13 36.69 12.07 -34.19
CA ILE A 13 37.10 11.98 -32.78
C ILE A 13 35.97 12.42 -31.84
N ILE A 14 35.21 13.45 -32.19
CA ILE A 14 34.05 13.91 -31.40
C ILE A 14 32.97 12.83 -31.36
N CYS A 15 32.72 12.12 -32.47
CA CYS A 15 31.71 11.07 -32.54
C CYS A 15 32.07 9.83 -31.71
N THR A 16 33.38 9.53 -31.55
CA THR A 16 33.85 8.40 -30.72
C THR A 16 33.81 8.68 -29.21
N HIS A 17 33.59 9.93 -28.79
CA HIS A 17 33.56 10.35 -27.39
C HIS A 17 32.19 10.76 -26.88
N LEU A 18 31.08 10.43 -27.58
CA LEU A 18 29.76 10.54 -26.95
C LEU A 18 29.62 9.42 -25.91
N PRO A 19 29.62 9.71 -24.60
CA PRO A 19 29.25 8.71 -23.63
C PRO A 19 27.81 8.29 -23.92
N SER A 20 27.58 6.98 -24.03
CA SER A 20 26.24 6.42 -24.05
C SER A 20 25.61 6.76 -22.70
N ILE A 21 24.71 7.74 -22.68
CA ILE A 21 23.97 8.06 -21.47
C ILE A 21 23.05 6.87 -21.21
N LEU A 22 23.46 5.98 -20.31
CA LEU A 22 22.54 4.99 -19.73
C LEU A 22 21.63 5.77 -18.78
N SER A 23 20.44 6.14 -19.27
CA SER A 23 19.37 6.60 -18.39
C SER A 23 18.88 5.39 -17.58
N PHE A 24 19.19 5.38 -16.29
CA PHE A 24 18.61 4.41 -15.37
C PHE A 24 17.25 4.94 -14.88
N TYR A 25 16.20 4.16 -15.10
CA TYR A 25 14.90 4.45 -14.54
C TYR A 25 14.84 3.94 -13.10
N LEU A 26 14.51 4.83 -12.16
CA LEU A 26 14.15 4.41 -10.81
C LEU A 26 12.70 3.91 -10.83
N PRO A 27 12.44 2.63 -10.48
CA PRO A 27 11.10 2.11 -10.30
C PRO A 27 10.30 2.98 -9.33
N GLY A 28 9.06 3.32 -9.69
CA GLY A 28 8.13 4.06 -8.83
C GLY A 28 8.03 5.58 -9.10
N LEU A 29 8.69 6.11 -10.13
CA LEU A 29 8.61 7.53 -10.52
C LEU A 29 7.90 7.79 -11.86
N ALA A 30 7.57 6.74 -12.63
CA ALA A 30 6.90 6.96 -13.91
C ALA A 30 5.41 7.24 -13.66
N PRO A 31 4.86 8.28 -14.28
CA PRO A 31 3.44 8.57 -14.16
C PRO A 31 2.63 7.44 -14.79
N VAL A 32 1.65 6.93 -14.05
CA VAL A 32 0.65 5.99 -14.55
C VAL A 32 -0.62 6.78 -14.85
N ASN A 33 -1.15 6.64 -16.06
CA ASN A 33 -2.41 7.28 -16.42
C ASN A 33 -3.57 6.33 -16.17
N TYR A 34 -4.62 6.84 -15.52
CA TYR A 34 -5.84 6.10 -15.27
C TYR A 34 -7.02 6.61 -16.10
N CYS A 35 -7.86 5.70 -16.59
CA CYS A 35 -9.06 6.00 -17.35
C CYS A 35 -10.19 5.02 -17.04
N GLU A 36 -11.41 5.41 -17.36
CA GLU A 36 -12.58 4.54 -17.30
C GLU A 36 -12.35 3.26 -18.13
N GLU A 37 -12.95 2.14 -17.71
CA GLU A 37 -12.78 0.84 -18.36
C GLU A 37 -13.08 0.88 -19.87
N ALA A 38 -14.05 1.68 -20.30
CA ALA A 38 -14.43 1.84 -21.70
C ALA A 38 -13.34 2.51 -22.58
N LYS A 39 -12.38 3.22 -21.97
CA LYS A 39 -11.32 3.99 -22.65
C LYS A 39 -9.93 3.39 -22.42
N LYS A 40 -9.85 2.14 -21.97
CA LYS A 40 -8.59 1.44 -21.70
C LYS A 40 -7.73 1.34 -22.96
N THR A 41 -6.47 1.75 -22.85
CA THR A 41 -5.48 1.66 -23.92
C THR A 41 -4.15 1.10 -23.37
N ALA A 42 -3.16 0.85 -24.23
CA ALA A 42 -1.85 0.36 -23.78
C ALA A 42 -1.13 1.36 -22.84
N SER A 43 -1.43 2.66 -22.95
CA SER A 43 -0.84 3.72 -22.13
C SER A 43 -1.74 4.16 -20.97
N CYS A 44 -2.95 3.62 -20.84
CA CYS A 44 -3.93 4.06 -19.86
C CYS A 44 -4.69 2.88 -19.23
N GLN A 45 -4.56 2.74 -17.91
CA GLN A 45 -5.07 1.60 -17.15
C GLN A 45 -6.35 1.97 -16.40
N SER A 46 -7.29 1.05 -16.32
CA SER A 46 -8.52 1.27 -15.54
C SER A 46 -8.43 0.72 -14.11
N ARG A 47 -7.65 -0.34 -13.93
CA ARG A 47 -7.44 -0.97 -12.62
C ARG A 47 -6.43 -0.17 -11.82
N VAL A 48 -6.83 0.25 -10.63
CA VAL A 48 -5.94 0.88 -9.65
C VAL A 48 -5.53 -0.21 -8.66
N ARG A 49 -4.21 -0.49 -8.56
CA ARG A 49 -3.70 -1.48 -7.62
C ARG A 49 -3.63 -0.88 -6.21
N LEU A 50 -4.20 -1.59 -5.25
CA LEU A 50 -4.07 -1.28 -3.83
C LEU A 50 -3.10 -2.26 -3.19
N TYR A 51 -2.14 -1.71 -2.46
CA TYR A 51 -1.15 -2.47 -1.71
C TYR A 51 -1.36 -2.28 -0.21
N VAL A 52 -1.07 -3.33 0.55
CA VAL A 52 -1.02 -3.31 2.01
C VAL A 52 0.42 -3.31 2.46
N ASN A 53 0.72 -2.58 3.53
CA ASN A 53 2.03 -2.53 4.16
C ASN A 53 1.92 -3.08 5.61
N ARG A 54 2.86 -2.69 6.47
CA ARG A 54 2.88 -2.99 7.90
C ARG A 54 1.68 -2.43 8.66
N LEU A 55 1.46 -3.02 9.83
CA LEU A 55 0.62 -2.51 10.89
C LEU A 55 1.49 -1.98 12.02
N ASN A 56 1.21 -0.77 12.51
CA ASN A 56 1.86 -0.19 13.67
C ASN A 56 0.83 0.18 14.74
N SER A 57 1.29 0.45 15.95
CA SER A 57 0.45 0.89 17.07
C SER A 57 1.19 1.99 17.82
N GLU A 58 0.47 2.98 18.32
CA GLU A 58 1.04 3.98 19.24
C GLU A 58 1.36 3.37 20.62
N GLU A 59 0.67 2.29 20.99
CA GLU A 59 0.88 1.57 22.25
C GLU A 59 2.00 0.52 22.15
N SER A 60 2.50 0.20 20.95
CA SER A 60 3.51 -0.86 20.75
C SER A 60 4.60 -0.49 19.75
N VAL A 61 5.85 -0.72 20.16
CA VAL A 61 7.04 -0.41 19.34
C VAL A 61 7.27 -1.40 18.20
N ILE A 62 6.61 -2.57 18.23
CA ILE A 62 6.84 -3.65 17.25
C ILE A 62 5.76 -3.59 16.17
N PRO A 63 6.12 -3.28 14.91
CA PRO A 63 5.20 -3.39 13.78
C PRO A 63 4.99 -4.85 13.39
N TYR A 64 3.80 -5.16 12.87
CA TYR A 64 3.47 -6.47 12.32
C TYR A 64 3.26 -6.39 10.81
N GLU A 65 3.62 -7.46 10.10
CA GLU A 65 3.25 -7.62 8.69
C GLU A 65 1.74 -7.86 8.55
N TYR A 66 1.17 -7.51 7.40
CA TYR A 66 -0.26 -7.74 7.12
C TYR A 66 -0.67 -9.21 7.33
N ASN A 67 0.16 -10.14 6.87
CA ASN A 67 -0.09 -11.58 6.96
C ASN A 67 0.09 -12.16 8.37
N HIS A 68 0.56 -11.37 9.34
CA HIS A 68 0.65 -11.82 10.74
C HIS A 68 -0.72 -12.09 11.34
N PHE A 69 -1.71 -11.27 10.96
CA PHE A 69 -3.10 -11.45 11.33
C PHE A 69 -3.82 -12.20 10.22
N ASP A 70 -4.94 -12.84 10.59
CA ASP A 70 -5.71 -13.67 9.67
C ASP A 70 -6.60 -12.82 8.73
N PHE A 71 -6.02 -11.86 8.01
CA PHE A 71 -6.71 -11.02 7.03
C PHE A 71 -6.87 -11.69 5.66
N CYS A 72 -7.67 -11.10 4.78
CA CYS A 72 -7.79 -11.54 3.38
C CYS A 72 -6.51 -11.13 2.62
N THR A 73 -5.78 -12.08 2.07
CA THR A 73 -4.57 -11.83 1.28
C THR A 73 -4.83 -12.12 -0.20
N ALA A 74 -4.13 -11.40 -1.08
CA ALA A 74 -4.07 -11.75 -2.49
C ALA A 74 -2.92 -12.75 -2.74
N ASP A 75 -2.81 -13.22 -3.98
CA ASP A 75 -1.64 -13.99 -4.40
C ASP A 75 -0.39 -13.11 -4.40
N ASP A 76 0.72 -13.64 -3.90
CA ASP A 76 1.96 -12.91 -3.66
C ASP A 76 2.77 -12.68 -4.94
N SER A 77 2.32 -13.19 -6.09
CA SER A 77 3.01 -13.14 -7.38
C SER A 77 3.35 -11.71 -7.85
N ASP A 78 2.54 -10.73 -7.48
CA ASP A 78 2.67 -9.32 -7.84
C ASP A 78 3.38 -8.48 -6.76
N SER A 79 4.04 -9.12 -5.78
CA SER A 79 4.77 -8.41 -4.73
C SER A 79 5.97 -7.63 -5.32
N PRO A 80 6.13 -6.33 -5.00
CA PRO A 80 7.30 -5.56 -5.44
C PRO A 80 8.61 -6.20 -4.98
N VAL A 81 9.67 -6.02 -5.78
CA VAL A 81 11.02 -6.48 -5.41
C VAL A 81 11.51 -5.63 -4.24
N GLU A 82 11.73 -6.27 -3.09
CA GLU A 82 12.23 -5.62 -1.87
C GLU A 82 13.72 -5.34 -1.97
N ASN A 83 14.16 -4.18 -1.47
CA ASN A 83 15.58 -3.90 -1.30
C ASN A 83 16.08 -4.34 0.09
N LEU A 84 17.39 -4.55 0.23
CA LEU A 84 17.99 -5.06 1.48
C LEU A 84 17.65 -4.19 2.71
N GLY A 85 17.52 -2.87 2.52
CA GLY A 85 17.11 -1.96 3.59
C GLY A 85 15.69 -2.24 4.07
N GLN A 86 14.73 -2.37 3.15
CA GLN A 86 13.33 -2.69 3.46
C GLN A 86 13.18 -4.02 4.20
N VAL A 87 13.95 -5.04 3.80
CA VAL A 87 13.98 -6.34 4.49
C VAL A 87 14.47 -6.19 5.93
N VAL A 88 15.54 -5.43 6.16
CA VAL A 88 16.11 -5.21 7.50
C VAL A 88 15.17 -4.42 8.40
N PHE A 89 14.38 -3.49 7.85
CA PHE A 89 13.40 -2.69 8.61
C PHE A 89 11.99 -3.32 8.67
N GLY A 90 11.80 -4.51 8.09
CA GLY A 90 10.53 -5.24 8.13
C GLY A 90 9.40 -4.58 7.32
N GLU A 91 9.73 -3.76 6.33
CA GLU A 91 8.75 -3.16 5.44
C GLU A 91 8.45 -4.12 4.28
N ARG A 92 7.24 -4.68 4.30
CA ARG A 92 6.77 -5.59 3.25
C ARG A 92 5.50 -5.06 2.62
N ILE A 93 5.62 -4.66 1.37
CA ILE A 93 4.48 -4.20 0.56
C ILE A 93 3.92 -5.43 -0.15
N ARG A 94 2.63 -5.71 0.06
CA ARG A 94 1.94 -6.86 -0.54
C ARG A 94 0.73 -6.41 -1.35
N PRO A 95 0.39 -7.11 -2.44
CA PRO A 95 -0.83 -6.83 -3.16
C PRO A 95 -2.03 -7.12 -2.25
N SER A 96 -3.02 -6.23 -2.29
CA SER A 96 -4.27 -6.45 -1.59
C SER A 96 -5.28 -7.20 -2.47
N PRO A 97 -6.25 -7.90 -1.88
CA PRO A 97 -7.35 -8.53 -2.63
C PRO A 97 -8.41 -7.52 -3.13
N TYR A 98 -8.27 -6.23 -2.82
CA TYR A 98 -9.23 -5.20 -3.22
C TYR A 98 -9.04 -4.82 -4.69
N ASN A 99 -10.12 -4.93 -5.47
CA ASN A 99 -10.15 -4.52 -6.87
C ASN A 99 -10.83 -3.16 -7.00
N ILE A 100 -10.02 -2.11 -7.20
CA ILE A 100 -10.49 -0.74 -7.41
C ILE A 100 -10.37 -0.40 -8.89
N SER A 101 -11.42 0.21 -9.45
CA SER A 101 -11.41 0.74 -10.80
C SER A 101 -11.51 2.26 -10.76
N PHE A 102 -10.77 2.93 -11.63
CA PHE A 102 -10.77 4.37 -11.74
C PHE A 102 -12.18 4.90 -12.08
N LEU A 103 -12.61 5.96 -11.38
CA LEU A 103 -13.94 6.58 -11.50
C LEU A 103 -15.13 5.60 -11.30
N ARG A 104 -14.96 4.57 -10.49
CA ARG A 104 -16.02 3.64 -10.13
C ARG A 104 -16.17 3.54 -8.62
N ASP A 105 -17.19 4.20 -8.10
CA ASP A 105 -17.50 4.15 -6.67
C ASP A 105 -18.15 2.82 -6.29
N VAL A 106 -17.54 2.14 -5.32
CA VAL A 106 -18.05 0.89 -4.76
C VAL A 106 -18.01 1.00 -3.24
N ALA A 107 -19.18 1.10 -2.62
CA ALA A 107 -19.30 1.13 -1.17
C ALA A 107 -19.50 -0.29 -0.62
N CYS A 108 -18.78 -0.62 0.46
CA CYS A 108 -19.00 -1.82 1.28
C CYS A 108 -18.99 -3.16 0.51
N ALA A 109 -18.11 -3.32 -0.50
CA ALA A 109 -17.95 -4.61 -1.15
C ALA A 109 -17.25 -5.63 -0.24
N THR A 110 -17.86 -6.80 -0.07
CA THR A 110 -17.26 -7.93 0.64
C THR A 110 -16.11 -8.52 -0.19
N VAL A 111 -14.93 -8.63 0.42
CA VAL A 111 -13.75 -9.20 -0.25
C VAL A 111 -13.56 -10.67 0.05
N CYS A 112 -13.58 -11.03 1.34
CA CYS A 112 -13.60 -12.42 1.78
C CYS A 112 -14.35 -12.53 3.10
N GLU A 113 -14.88 -13.72 3.39
CA GLU A 113 -15.50 -14.07 4.66
C GLU A 113 -14.69 -15.18 5.31
N LYS A 114 -14.40 -15.02 6.61
CA LYS A 114 -13.70 -16.03 7.41
C LYS A 114 -14.57 -16.48 8.56
N THR A 115 -14.72 -17.78 8.70
CA THR A 115 -15.49 -18.42 9.77
C THR A 115 -14.55 -19.09 10.76
N TYR A 116 -14.73 -18.79 12.04
CA TYR A 116 -13.94 -19.35 13.14
C TYR A 116 -14.78 -20.30 13.97
N HIS A 117 -14.30 -21.54 14.14
CA HIS A 117 -14.94 -22.55 14.96
C HIS A 117 -14.26 -22.63 16.33
N MET A 118 -15.03 -22.48 17.41
CA MET A 118 -14.49 -22.47 18.78
C MET A 118 -13.91 -23.83 19.21
N ASP A 119 -14.26 -24.88 18.47
CA ASP A 119 -13.80 -26.27 18.69
C ASP A 119 -12.34 -26.44 18.24
N ARG A 120 -11.87 -25.60 17.31
CA ARG A 120 -10.52 -25.65 16.74
C ARG A 120 -9.61 -24.68 17.48
N LYS A 121 -8.56 -25.21 18.13
CA LYS A 121 -7.58 -24.40 18.87
C LYS A 121 -6.92 -23.32 18.00
N GLU A 122 -6.63 -23.64 16.74
CA GLU A 122 -5.99 -22.71 15.79
C GLU A 122 -6.89 -21.50 15.48
N ASP A 123 -8.19 -21.72 15.27
CA ASP A 123 -9.16 -20.63 15.03
C ASP A 123 -9.30 -19.72 16.24
N VAL A 124 -9.33 -20.31 17.44
CA VAL A 124 -9.38 -19.57 18.70
C VAL A 124 -8.13 -18.70 18.87
N GLU A 125 -6.96 -19.22 18.51
CA GLU A 125 -5.71 -18.46 18.56
C GLU A 125 -5.71 -17.30 17.56
N LYS A 126 -6.10 -17.54 16.30
CA LYS A 126 -6.25 -16.48 15.28
C LYS A 126 -7.21 -15.38 15.74
N LEU A 127 -8.36 -15.77 16.29
CA LEU A 127 -9.36 -14.84 16.81
C LEU A 127 -8.82 -14.03 18.00
N ASN A 128 -8.08 -14.67 18.91
CA ASN A 128 -7.46 -13.99 20.05
C ASN A 128 -6.37 -13.02 19.60
N ASN A 129 -5.58 -13.36 18.59
CA ASN A 129 -4.58 -12.47 18.01
C ASN A 129 -5.24 -11.23 17.37
N LEU A 130 -6.33 -11.41 16.62
CA LEU A 130 -7.10 -10.29 16.07
C LEU A 130 -7.64 -9.38 17.18
N LYS A 131 -8.26 -9.95 18.23
CA LYS A 131 -8.76 -9.19 19.38
C LYS A 131 -7.65 -8.41 20.09
N LYS A 132 -6.47 -9.03 20.26
CA LYS A 132 -5.30 -8.38 20.86
C LYS A 132 -4.76 -7.25 19.99
N GLY A 133 -4.78 -7.42 18.66
CA GLY A 133 -4.43 -6.38 17.69
C GLY A 133 -5.35 -5.17 17.80
N MET A 134 -6.67 -5.40 17.85
CA MET A 134 -7.66 -4.34 18.02
C MET A 134 -7.55 -3.66 19.38
N LEU A 135 -7.31 -4.42 20.46
CA LEU A 135 -7.12 -3.89 21.81
C LEU A 135 -5.92 -2.93 21.88
N LYS A 136 -4.85 -3.23 21.16
CA LYS A 136 -3.64 -2.41 21.07
C LYS A 136 -3.72 -1.32 20.00
N ASN A 137 -4.90 -1.08 19.42
CA ASN A 137 -5.11 -0.05 18.40
C ASN A 137 -4.11 -0.11 17.24
N TYR A 138 -3.84 -1.31 16.70
CA TYR A 138 -3.01 -1.43 15.51
C TYR A 138 -3.72 -0.83 14.29
N GLN A 139 -2.96 -0.10 13.47
CA GLN A 139 -3.45 0.62 12.30
C GLN A 139 -2.89 0.04 11.01
N HIS A 140 -3.72 -0.05 9.98
CA HIS A 140 -3.34 -0.38 8.61
C HIS A 140 -2.69 0.81 7.92
N HIS A 141 -1.62 0.54 7.18
CA HIS A 141 -1.03 1.47 6.22
C HIS A 141 -1.22 0.90 4.82
N TRP A 142 -2.06 1.55 4.03
CA TRP A 142 -2.34 1.16 2.64
C TRP A 142 -1.69 2.13 1.67
N ILE A 143 -1.37 1.63 0.48
CA ILE A 143 -0.71 2.40 -0.57
C ILE A 143 -1.53 2.24 -1.86
N VAL A 144 -1.90 3.36 -2.47
CA VAL A 144 -2.62 3.43 -3.74
C VAL A 144 -1.87 4.41 -4.63
N ASP A 145 -1.53 4.00 -5.85
CA ASP A 145 -0.75 4.81 -6.80
C ASP A 145 0.53 5.42 -6.20
N ASN A 146 1.26 4.62 -5.43
CA ASN A 146 2.49 5.04 -4.74
C ASN A 146 2.28 6.15 -3.67
N MET A 147 1.04 6.43 -3.28
CA MET A 147 0.69 7.37 -2.20
C MET A 147 0.05 6.64 -1.01
N PRO A 148 0.35 7.07 0.24
CA PRO A 148 -0.29 6.51 1.41
C PRO A 148 -1.77 6.90 1.45
N VAL A 149 -2.63 5.93 1.78
CA VAL A 149 -4.04 6.18 2.04
C VAL A 149 -4.17 7.02 3.32
N THR A 150 -4.94 8.09 3.25
CA THR A 150 -5.18 8.98 4.38
C THR A 150 -6.57 8.76 4.93
N TRP A 151 -6.68 8.69 6.24
CA TRP A 151 -7.92 8.52 6.97
C TRP A 151 -8.18 9.74 7.84
N CYS A 152 -9.29 10.42 7.57
CA CYS A 152 -9.67 11.63 8.27
C CYS A 152 -10.90 11.39 9.16
N TYR A 153 -10.86 11.93 10.38
CA TYR A 153 -11.93 11.78 11.36
C TYR A 153 -12.12 13.06 12.17
N LEU A 154 -13.32 13.21 12.73
CA LEU A 154 -13.66 14.33 13.59
C LEU A 154 -13.34 13.98 15.05
N VAL A 155 -12.54 14.82 15.69
CA VAL A 155 -12.17 14.66 17.12
C VAL A 155 -13.11 15.48 18.01
N GLU A 156 -13.41 16.71 17.59
CA GLU A 156 -14.33 17.63 18.25
C GLU A 156 -15.21 18.32 17.20
N VAL A 157 -16.25 19.05 17.64
CA VAL A 157 -17.12 19.82 16.76
C VAL A 157 -16.26 20.85 16.02
N ASN A 158 -15.99 20.59 14.74
CA ASN A 158 -15.21 21.42 13.82
C ASN A 158 -13.67 21.24 13.80
N GLN A 159 -13.12 20.17 14.39
CA GLN A 159 -11.70 19.82 14.24
C GLN A 159 -11.52 18.46 13.58
N GLN A 160 -11.01 18.49 12.34
CA GLN A 160 -10.67 17.31 11.55
C GLN A 160 -9.19 16.97 11.74
N PHE A 161 -8.91 15.69 12.02
CA PHE A 161 -7.56 15.14 12.03
C PHE A 161 -7.43 14.10 10.92
N CYS A 162 -6.28 14.08 10.25
CA CYS A 162 -5.98 13.13 9.19
C CYS A 162 -4.69 12.39 9.51
N SER A 163 -4.73 11.06 9.43
CA SER A 163 -3.59 10.17 9.62
C SER A 163 -3.37 9.32 8.38
N THR A 164 -2.14 8.90 8.10
CA THR A 164 -1.80 7.99 6.99
C THR A 164 -2.10 6.51 7.31
N GLY A 165 -2.81 6.25 8.40
CA GLY A 165 -3.24 4.92 8.79
C GLY A 165 -4.61 4.95 9.46
N PHE A 166 -5.28 3.81 9.43
CA PHE A 166 -6.60 3.64 10.00
C PHE A 166 -6.68 2.35 10.84
N PRO A 167 -7.49 2.31 11.90
CA PRO A 167 -7.52 1.18 12.82
C PRO A 167 -7.97 -0.12 12.14
N MET A 168 -7.35 -1.25 12.51
CA MET A 168 -7.74 -2.58 12.00
C MET A 168 -9.14 -3.03 12.43
N GLY A 169 -9.69 -2.38 13.44
CA GLY A 169 -11.02 -2.68 13.96
C GLY A 169 -11.32 -1.92 15.23
N CYS A 170 -12.55 -2.11 15.68
CA CYS A 170 -13.06 -1.50 16.91
C CYS A 170 -13.07 -2.55 18.03
N TYR A 171 -12.37 -2.26 19.13
CA TYR A 171 -12.43 -3.07 20.34
C TYR A 171 -13.44 -2.47 21.33
N VAL A 172 -14.47 -3.26 21.67
CA VAL A 172 -15.43 -2.92 22.71
C VAL A 172 -15.11 -3.76 23.94
N ASN A 173 -14.88 -3.09 25.07
CA ASN A 173 -14.53 -3.79 26.31
C ASN A 173 -15.74 -4.57 26.88
N SER A 174 -15.51 -5.39 27.91
CA SER A 174 -16.58 -6.16 28.57
C SER A 174 -17.68 -5.29 29.19
N ALA A 175 -17.39 -4.00 29.45
CA ALA A 175 -18.36 -3.01 29.93
C ALA A 175 -19.15 -2.32 28.80
N ARG A 176 -19.02 -2.80 27.55
CA ARG A 176 -19.62 -2.23 26.33
C ARG A 176 -19.22 -0.78 26.03
N GLN A 177 -18.09 -0.34 26.57
CA GLN A 177 -17.56 0.99 26.28
C GLN A 177 -16.65 0.92 25.04
N PRO A 178 -16.94 1.73 24.01
CA PRO A 178 -16.07 1.88 22.85
C PRO A 178 -14.75 2.55 23.27
N LYS A 179 -13.62 2.05 22.78
CA LYS A 179 -12.29 2.66 22.97
C LYS A 179 -11.69 3.05 21.61
N ASP A 180 -10.87 4.10 21.61
CA ASP A 180 -10.03 4.54 20.47
C ASP A 180 -10.83 4.66 19.15
N ALA A 181 -10.58 3.75 18.20
CA ALA A 181 -11.25 3.64 16.90
C ALA A 181 -12.77 3.73 16.95
N CYS A 182 -13.38 3.19 18.00
CA CYS A 182 -14.83 3.08 18.14
C CYS A 182 -15.55 4.40 18.48
N VAL A 183 -14.80 5.46 18.82
CA VAL A 183 -15.35 6.77 19.21
C VAL A 183 -15.25 7.78 18.06
N MET A 184 -14.54 7.43 16.99
CA MET A 184 -14.23 8.34 15.89
C MET A 184 -15.39 8.39 14.88
N ASN A 185 -15.95 9.59 14.65
CA ASN A 185 -16.88 9.82 13.54
C ASN A 185 -16.08 9.95 12.25
N VAL A 186 -16.30 9.01 11.33
CA VAL A 186 -15.49 8.86 10.12
C VAL A 186 -16.06 9.68 8.97
N ILE A 187 -15.19 10.46 8.31
CA ILE A 187 -15.45 11.01 6.97
C ILE A 187 -14.38 10.43 6.06
N ILE A 188 -14.74 9.46 5.24
CA ILE A 188 -13.83 8.92 4.22
C ILE A 188 -13.78 9.94 3.08
N ILE A 189 -12.59 10.49 2.80
CA ILE A 189 -12.30 11.41 1.70
C ILE A 189 -11.56 10.66 0.60
#